data_AF-A0A832GII2-F1
#
_entry.id   AF-A0A832GII2-F1
#
_cell.length_a   1.000
_cell.length_b   1.000
_cell.length_c   1.000
_cell.angle_alpha   90.00
_cell.angle_beta   90.00
_cell.angle_gamma   90.00
#
_symmetry.space_group_name_H-M   'P 1'
#
loop_
_entity.id
_entity.type
_entity.pdbx_description
1 polymer ?
#
loop_
_entity_poly.entity_id
_entity_poly.type
_entity_poly.pdbx_seq_one_letter_code
_entity_poly.pdbx_strand_id
1 'polypeptide(L)'
;MDMAKVYQVIGSTEDGTTIVLDAPLPVRGRLKMQVEPIPLAEAPTVARMREVLAAIHKRQRARGHKPPTAEEVDDYIKQLRSEWRDETNLP
;
A
#
# COMPACT_ATOMS: atom_id res chain seq x y z
N MET A 1 15.51 -34.90 18.78
CA MET A 1 15.00 -34.41 17.49
C MET A 1 15.56 -33.02 17.32
N ASP A 2 16.46 -32.83 16.36
CA ASP A 2 17.10 -31.53 16.13
C ASP A 2 16.08 -30.62 15.44
N MET A 3 15.77 -29.47 16.03
CA MET A 3 14.81 -28.53 15.46
C MET A 3 15.44 -27.89 14.22
N ALA A 4 14.90 -28.20 13.04
CA ALA A 4 15.32 -27.53 11.81
C ALA A 4 15.09 -26.02 11.96
N LYS A 5 16.18 -25.25 12.00
CA LYS A 5 16.13 -23.81 12.16
C LYS A 5 15.60 -23.19 10.85
N VAL A 6 14.40 -22.63 10.90
CA VAL A 6 13.78 -21.93 9.77
C VAL A 6 14.24 -20.48 9.79
N TYR A 7 14.83 -20.02 8.68
CA TYR A 7 15.21 -18.63 8.47
C TYR A 7 14.24 -18.01 7.47
N GLN A 8 13.64 -16.88 7.82
CA GLN A 8 12.73 -16.12 6.96
C GLN A 8 13.40 -14.81 6.56
N VAL A 9 13.33 -14.48 5.27
CA VAL A 9 13.85 -13.24 4.70
C VAL A 9 12.90 -12.78 3.60
N ILE A 10 12.77 -11.47 3.45
CA ILE A 10 11.99 -10.85 2.38
C ILE A 10 12.95 -10.50 1.25
N GLY A 11 12.48 -10.64 0.03
CA GLY A 11 13.22 -10.27 -1.16
C GLY A 11 12.27 -9.89 -2.28
N SER A 12 12.80 -9.15 -3.25
CA SER A 12 12.06 -8.73 -4.43
C SER A 12 12.62 -9.42 -5.67
N THR A 13 11.80 -9.50 -6.72
CA THR A 13 12.23 -9.95 -8.04
C THR A 13 12.37 -8.74 -8.95
N GLU A 14 13.59 -8.40 -9.36
CA GLU A 14 13.82 -7.30 -10.30
C GLU A 14 13.40 -7.69 -11.73
N ASP A 15 13.75 -8.92 -12.15
CA ASP A 15 13.50 -9.42 -13.51
C ASP A 15 12.54 -10.62 -13.56
N GLY A 16 11.74 -10.80 -12.49
CA GLY A 16 10.82 -11.95 -12.34
C GLY A 16 11.49 -13.33 -12.21
N THR A 17 12.83 -13.41 -12.33
CA THR A 17 13.59 -14.67 -12.34
C THR A 17 14.63 -14.75 -11.22
N THR A 18 15.17 -13.60 -10.80
CA THR A 18 16.19 -13.52 -9.75
C THR A 18 15.57 -12.93 -8.49
N ILE A 19 15.69 -13.64 -7.36
CA ILE A 19 15.27 -13.14 -6.04
C ILE A 19 16.47 -12.44 -5.40
N VAL A 20 16.35 -11.15 -5.15
CA VAL A 20 17.31 -10.36 -4.37
C VAL A 20 16.82 -10.33 -2.93
N LEU A 21 17.64 -10.78 -1.99
CA LEU A 21 17.30 -10.79 -0.57
C LEU A 21 17.63 -9.44 0.07
N ASP A 22 16.73 -8.91 0.88
CA ASP A 22 16.94 -7.62 1.58
C ASP A 22 18.06 -7.71 2.63
N ALA A 23 18.34 -8.92 3.13
CA ALA A 23 19.41 -9.19 4.09
C ALA A 23 20.10 -10.53 3.80
N PRO A 24 21.40 -10.67 4.09
CA PRO A 24 22.11 -11.92 3.96
C PRO A 24 21.60 -12.96 4.97
N LEU A 25 21.35 -14.18 4.51
CA LEU A 25 21.02 -15.30 5.40
C LEU A 25 22.27 -15.76 6.16
N PRO A 26 22.23 -15.93 7.50
CA PRO A 26 23.38 -16.31 8.31
C PRO A 26 23.64 -17.82 8.25
N VAL A 27 23.83 -18.36 7.06
CA VAL A 27 23.99 -19.78 6.79
C VAL A 27 25.31 -20.07 6.09
N ARG A 28 25.98 -21.15 6.48
CA ARG A 28 27.22 -21.64 5.87
C ARG A 28 27.00 -23.08 5.42
N GLY A 29 27.24 -23.38 4.14
CA GLY A 29 27.13 -24.73 3.58
C GLY A 29 26.01 -24.89 2.54
N ARG A 30 25.55 -26.14 2.32
CA ARG A 30 24.49 -26.45 1.36
C ARG A 30 23.12 -26.16 1.97
N LEU A 31 22.25 -25.55 1.18
CA LEU A 31 20.93 -25.09 1.59
C LEU A 31 19.86 -25.69 0.69
N LYS A 32 18.70 -26.02 1.27
CA LYS A 32 17.49 -26.33 0.54
C LYS A 32 16.55 -25.13 0.67
N MET A 33 16.26 -24.48 -0.45
CA MET A 33 15.34 -23.34 -0.49
C MET A 33 13.95 -23.81 -0.94
N GLN A 34 12.92 -23.32 -0.27
CA GLN A 34 11.52 -23.44 -0.70
C GLN A 34 11.01 -22.02 -0.94
N VAL A 35 10.58 -21.75 -2.17
CA VAL A 35 10.02 -20.45 -2.56
C VAL A 35 8.51 -20.65 -2.70
N GLU A 36 7.75 -19.92 -1.90
CA GLU A 36 6.30 -19.89 -2.01
C GLU A 36 5.89 -18.50 -2.49
N PRO A 37 5.17 -18.38 -3.63
CA PRO A 37 4.67 -17.10 -4.05
C PRO A 37 3.67 -16.62 -3.00
N ILE A 38 3.99 -15.51 -2.34
CA ILE A 38 3.00 -14.78 -1.56
C ILE A 38 2.09 -14.11 -2.60
N PRO A 39 0.80 -14.43 -2.65
CA PRO A 39 -0.11 -13.68 -3.48
C PRO A 39 -0.05 -12.23 -2.99
N LEU A 40 0.55 -11.34 -3.78
CA LEU A 40 0.28 -9.92 -3.65
C LEU A 40 -1.24 -9.84 -3.76
N ALA A 41 -1.93 -9.50 -2.66
CA ALA A 41 -3.34 -9.20 -2.72
C ALA A 41 -3.50 -8.24 -3.89
N GLU A 42 -4.19 -8.70 -4.95
CA GLU A 42 -4.24 -7.97 -6.22
C GLU A 42 -4.59 -6.52 -5.88
N ALA A 43 -3.67 -5.60 -6.16
CA ALA A 43 -3.95 -4.18 -6.00
C ALA A 43 -5.26 -3.96 -6.78
N PRO A 44 -6.32 -3.44 -6.14
CA PRO A 44 -7.63 -3.43 -6.74
C PRO A 44 -7.53 -2.75 -8.09
N THR A 45 -7.96 -3.46 -9.14
CA THR A 45 -7.92 -2.91 -10.50
C THR A 45 -8.65 -1.57 -10.53
N VAL A 46 -8.27 -0.68 -11.44
CA VAL A 46 -8.94 0.63 -11.59
C VAL A 46 -10.47 0.46 -11.74
N ALA A 47 -10.90 -0.61 -12.43
CA ALA A 47 -12.30 -0.99 -12.54
C ALA A 47 -12.92 -1.32 -11.16
N ARG A 48 -12.26 -2.17 -10.37
CA ARG A 48 -12.73 -2.53 -9.02
C ARG A 48 -12.80 -1.33 -8.09
N MET A 49 -11.82 -0.44 -8.16
CA MET A 49 -11.81 0.80 -7.37
C MET A 49 -13.00 1.70 -7.73
N ARG A 50 -13.32 1.85 -9.02
CA ARG A 50 -14.49 2.61 -9.48
C ARG A 50 -15.81 2.02 -8.98
N GLU A 51 -15.96 0.69 -8.99
CA GLU A 51 -17.15 0.02 -8.46
C GLU A 51 -17.35 0.30 -6.96
N VAL A 52 -16.27 0.20 -6.18
CA VAL A 52 -16.29 0.47 -4.74
C VAL A 52 -16.68 1.93 -4.47
N LEU A 53 -16.07 2.87 -5.17
CA LEU A 53 -16.39 4.31 -5.03
C LEU A 53 -17.85 4.61 -5.42
N ALA A 54 -18.35 4.00 -6.50
CA ALA A 54 -19.75 4.15 -6.89
C ALA A 54 -20.72 3.61 -5.82
N ALA A 55 -20.39 2.46 -5.21
CA ALA A 55 -21.18 1.90 -4.11
C ALA A 55 -21.20 2.82 -2.88
N ILE A 56 -20.05 3.42 -2.53
CA ILE A 56 -19.96 4.39 -1.43
C ILE A 56 -20.82 5.63 -1.73
N HIS A 57 -20.68 6.22 -2.92
CA HIS A 57 -21.47 7.38 -3.33
C HIS A 57 -22.98 7.11 -3.26
N LYS A 58 -23.42 5.93 -3.69
CA LYS A 58 -24.83 5.53 -3.62
C LYS A 58 -25.33 5.48 -2.17
N ARG A 59 -24.55 4.85 -1.27
CA ARG A 59 -24.91 4.77 0.17
C ARG A 59 -24.97 6.14 0.82
N GLN A 60 -24.02 7.02 0.50
CA GLN A 60 -23.98 8.37 1.08
C GLN A 60 -25.16 9.22 0.61
N ARG A 61 -25.48 9.19 -0.70
CA ARG A 61 -26.67 9.88 -1.21
C ARG A 61 -27.96 9.37 -0.57
N ALA A 62 -28.09 8.07 -0.37
CA ALA A 62 -29.26 7.49 0.30
C ALA A 62 -29.40 7.96 1.76
N ARG A 63 -28.29 8.34 2.41
CA ARG A 63 -28.27 8.94 3.76
C ARG A 63 -28.49 10.46 3.75
N GLY A 64 -28.77 11.06 2.59
CA GLY A 64 -28.96 12.51 2.45
C GLY A 64 -27.66 13.31 2.42
N HIS A 65 -26.49 12.65 2.30
CA HIS A 65 -25.23 13.36 2.18
C HIS A 65 -25.20 14.17 0.88
N LYS A 66 -24.96 15.47 1.02
CA LYS A 66 -24.67 16.37 -0.10
C LYS A 66 -23.15 16.47 -0.23
N PRO A 67 -22.54 15.92 -1.29
CA PRO A 67 -21.11 16.09 -1.51
C PRO A 67 -20.80 17.56 -1.77
N PRO A 68 -19.65 18.05 -1.31
CA PRO A 68 -19.20 19.41 -1.61
C PRO A 68 -19.02 19.60 -3.11
N THR A 69 -19.20 20.84 -3.54
CA THR A 69 -18.94 21.30 -4.90
C THR A 69 -17.44 21.29 -5.19
N ALA A 70 -17.07 21.37 -6.47
CA ALA A 70 -15.68 21.42 -6.86
C ALA A 70 -14.95 22.66 -6.29
N GLU A 71 -15.64 23.80 -6.21
CA GLU A 71 -15.11 25.04 -5.63
C GLU A 71 -14.89 24.89 -4.12
N GLU A 72 -15.85 24.34 -3.39
CA GLU A 72 -15.71 24.09 -1.94
C GLU A 72 -14.55 23.12 -1.63
N VAL A 73 -14.34 22.12 -2.49
CA VAL A 73 -13.19 21.20 -2.37
C VAL A 73 -11.88 21.93 -2.66
N ASP A 74 -11.83 22.75 -3.70
CA ASP A 74 -10.62 23.50 -4.07
C ASP A 74 -10.23 24.50 -2.99
N ASP A 75 -11.20 25.22 -2.43
CA ASP A 75 -10.98 26.16 -1.33
C ASP A 75 -10.51 25.44 -0.05
N TYR A 76 -11.12 24.29 0.28
CA TYR A 76 -10.65 23.45 1.38
C TYR A 76 -9.20 22.98 1.20
N ILE A 77 -8.83 22.55 -0.01
CA ILE A 77 -7.45 22.11 -0.31
C ILE A 77 -6.47 23.29 -0.22
N LYS A 78 -6.84 24.47 -0.72
CA LYS A 78 -6.01 25.68 -0.61
C LYS A 78 -5.78 26.08 0.84
N GLN A 79 -6.84 26.05 1.66
CA GLN A 79 -6.75 26.34 3.08
C GLN A 79 -5.81 25.36 3.79
N LEU A 80 -6.02 24.05 3.59
CA LEU A 80 -5.18 23.00 4.19
C LEU A 80 -3.69 23.17 3.82
N ARG A 81 -3.40 23.53 2.56
CA ARG A 81 -2.02 23.82 2.10
C ARG A 81 -1.45 25.13 2.66
N SER A 82 -2.27 26.08 3.05
CA SER A 82 -1.81 27.29 3.75
C SER A 82 -1.38 26.91 5.16
N GLU A 83 -2.24 26.18 5.88
CA GLU A 83 -1.99 25.72 7.25
C GLU A 83 -0.67 24.93 7.34
N TRP A 84 -0.41 24.01 6.42
CA TRP A 84 0.86 23.27 6.37
C TRP A 84 2.09 24.14 6.09
N ARG A 85 1.94 25.21 5.30
CA ARG A 85 3.04 26.15 5.05
C ARG A 85 3.31 27.03 6.27
N ASP A 86 2.28 27.39 6.99
CA ASP A 86 2.41 28.19 8.21
C ASP A 86 3.08 27.36 9.33
N GLU A 87 2.77 26.07 9.44
CA GLU A 87 3.48 25.13 10.33
C GLU A 87 4.96 24.93 9.97
N THR A 88 5.31 25.02 8.68
CA THR A 88 6.71 24.86 8.24
C THR A 88 7.51 26.17 8.38
N ASN A 89 6.85 27.30 8.62
CA ASN A 89 7.45 28.62 8.85
C ASN A 89 7.34 29.05 10.34
N LEU A 90 7.50 28.11 11.26
CA LEU A 90 7.74 28.43 12.67
C LEU A 90 9.17 29.00 12.83
N PRO A 91 9.37 30.09 13.62
CA PRO A 91 10.68 30.72 13.82
C PRO A 91 11.70 29.85 14.55
#